data_AF-A0A4R8ECA5-F1
#
_entry.id   AF-A0A4R8ECA5-F1
#
_cell.length_a   1.000
_cell.length_b   1.000
_cell.length_c   1.000
_cell.angle_alpha   90.00
_cell.angle_beta   90.00
_cell.angle_gamma   90.00
#
_symmetry.space_group_name_H-M   'P 1'
#
loop_
_entity.id
_entity.type
_entity.pdbx_description
1 polymer ?
#
loop_
_entity_poly.entity_id
_entity_poly.type
_entity_poly.pdbx_seq_one_letter_code
_entity_poly.pdbx_strand_id
1 'polypeptide(L)'
;MQNLKISVVMSVYKNDNPDHFNLAVLSLLNQTYLPSEIVIVVDGDVSNEINLQLEYFSTNSLIKIFRLPINKGLANALNVGIGNATCPLIARMDSDDICFKDRFEKQIKALNEFELDIVGGQIIEFGKDIDDIISKRIVPCEHSEMINLLKLRSPFSHPTILFKKEVYDVLGGYDTSVFPEDYDFFVRAYLKKFKFGNVPDEVLWFRLGENRSEAIKRRWGLKYAKNEFILYRKFLRIRFFNYSDFFKVVFFKIPIRVMPFFMFKFIYYKIAR
;
A
#
# COMPACT_ATOMS: atom_id res chain seq x y z
N MET A 1 -26.12 6.93 -8.54
CA MET A 1 -24.74 6.39 -8.65
C MET A 1 -24.86 4.88 -8.78
N GLN A 2 -24.16 4.25 -9.73
CA GLN A 2 -24.10 2.78 -9.76
C GLN A 2 -23.50 2.30 -8.44
N ASN A 3 -24.14 1.30 -7.82
CA ASN A 3 -23.66 0.69 -6.58
C ASN A 3 -22.44 -0.20 -6.92
N LEU A 4 -21.26 0.42 -6.98
CA LEU A 4 -20.00 -0.25 -7.30
C LEU A 4 -19.54 -1.12 -6.12
N LYS A 5 -19.45 -2.43 -6.33
CA LYS A 5 -19.02 -3.34 -5.27
C LYS A 5 -17.51 -3.25 -5.07
N ILE A 6 -17.08 -3.28 -3.80
CA ILE A 6 -15.67 -3.23 -3.40
C ILE A 6 -15.33 -4.50 -2.62
N SER A 7 -14.19 -5.11 -2.97
CA SER A 7 -13.48 -6.06 -2.12
C SER A 7 -12.32 -5.34 -1.44
N VAL A 8 -12.30 -5.29 -0.12
CA VAL A 8 -11.12 -4.82 0.62
C VAL A 8 -10.18 -5.99 0.83
N VAL A 9 -8.90 -5.83 0.53
CA VAL A 9 -7.88 -6.85 0.76
C VAL A 9 -6.90 -6.35 1.82
N MET A 10 -6.75 -7.15 2.87
CA MET A 10 -5.86 -6.93 4.00
C MET A 10 -5.05 -8.21 4.26
N SER A 11 -3.81 -8.06 4.70
CA SER A 11 -3.01 -9.19 5.19
C SER A 11 -2.63 -8.98 6.65
N VAL A 12 -2.63 -10.05 7.44
CA VAL A 12 -2.16 -10.07 8.82
C VAL A 12 -1.07 -11.15 8.99
N TYR A 13 -0.05 -10.89 9.79
CA TYR A 13 1.06 -11.83 10.02
C TYR A 13 1.61 -11.76 11.44
N LYS A 14 2.53 -12.67 11.79
CA LYS A 14 3.05 -12.88 13.15
C LYS A 14 3.53 -11.66 13.94
N ASN A 15 3.93 -10.56 13.29
CA ASN A 15 4.42 -9.37 13.98
C ASN A 15 3.34 -8.27 14.10
N ASP A 16 2.12 -8.52 13.63
CA ASP A 16 1.04 -7.55 13.77
C ASP A 16 0.54 -7.49 15.20
N ASN A 17 0.11 -6.30 15.59
CA ASN A 17 -0.43 -6.03 16.91
C ASN A 17 -1.95 -6.32 16.92
N PRO A 18 -2.46 -7.12 17.88
CA PRO A 18 -3.88 -7.47 17.95
C PRO A 18 -4.83 -6.25 18.10
N ASP A 19 -4.44 -5.23 18.85
CA ASP A 19 -5.27 -4.03 19.05
C ASP A 19 -5.34 -3.21 17.76
N HIS A 20 -4.21 -3.07 17.07
CA HIS A 20 -4.18 -2.37 15.78
C HIS A 20 -5.01 -3.11 14.72
N PHE A 21 -4.89 -4.44 14.65
CA PHE A 21 -5.69 -5.28 13.75
C PHE A 21 -7.19 -5.13 14.02
N ASN A 22 -7.59 -5.19 15.28
CA ASN A 22 -8.99 -4.99 15.65
C ASN A 22 -9.52 -3.61 15.21
N LEU A 23 -8.77 -2.53 15.48
CA LEU A 23 -9.15 -1.19 15.05
C LEU A 23 -9.21 -1.05 13.51
N ALA A 24 -8.26 -1.67 12.79
CA ALA A 24 -8.21 -1.65 11.35
C ALA A 24 -9.47 -2.32 10.74
N VAL A 25 -9.83 -3.51 11.20
CA VAL A 25 -11.04 -4.22 10.74
C VAL A 25 -12.30 -3.45 11.10
N LEU A 26 -12.42 -2.94 12.33
CA LEU A 26 -13.57 -2.13 12.74
C LEU A 26 -13.73 -0.86 11.90
N SER A 27 -12.62 -0.23 11.48
CA SER A 27 -12.66 0.96 10.61
C SER A 27 -13.25 0.68 9.22
N LEU A 28 -13.07 -0.55 8.71
CA LEU A 28 -13.67 -0.99 7.45
C LEU A 28 -15.17 -1.30 7.60
N LEU A 29 -15.56 -1.88 8.73
CA LEU A 29 -16.96 -2.17 9.06
C LEU A 29 -17.79 -0.92 9.38
N ASN A 30 -17.14 0.23 9.60
CA ASN A 30 -17.78 1.50 9.93
C ASN A 30 -17.66 2.55 8.80
N GLN A 31 -17.49 2.09 7.56
CA GLN A 31 -17.50 2.95 6.38
C GLN A 31 -18.92 3.42 6.05
N THR A 32 -19.05 4.66 5.63
CA THR A 32 -20.29 5.26 5.08
C THR A 32 -20.74 4.53 3.82
N TYR A 33 -19.79 4.18 2.96
CA TYR A 33 -19.96 3.24 1.86
C TYR A 33 -19.35 1.89 2.23
N LEU A 34 -20.19 0.95 2.64
CA LEU A 34 -19.72 -0.36 3.10
C LEU A 34 -19.10 -1.18 1.96
N PRO A 35 -17.96 -1.86 2.19
CA PRO A 35 -17.45 -2.82 1.24
C PRO A 35 -18.40 -4.03 1.13
N SER A 36 -18.42 -4.66 -0.04
CA SER A 36 -19.22 -5.86 -0.26
C SER A 36 -18.55 -7.11 0.32
N GLU A 37 -17.23 -7.08 0.46
CA GLU A 37 -16.47 -8.09 1.19
C GLU A 37 -15.13 -7.52 1.69
N ILE A 38 -14.62 -8.11 2.77
CA ILE A 38 -13.30 -7.86 3.36
C ILE A 38 -12.56 -9.19 3.37
N VAL A 39 -11.56 -9.30 2.51
CA VAL A 39 -10.71 -10.47 2.35
C VAL A 39 -9.46 -10.30 3.21
N ILE A 40 -9.38 -11.08 4.30
CA ILE A 40 -8.25 -11.07 5.23
C ILE A 40 -7.39 -12.30 4.94
N VAL A 41 -6.12 -12.06 4.61
CA VAL A 41 -5.14 -13.13 4.39
C VAL A 41 -4.20 -13.23 5.58
N VAL A 42 -4.21 -14.37 6.26
CA VAL A 42 -3.29 -14.68 7.35
C VAL A 42 -2.02 -15.28 6.73
N ASP A 43 -0.91 -14.54 6.72
CA ASP A 43 0.34 -14.94 6.07
C ASP A 43 1.27 -15.69 7.05
N GLY A 44 0.98 -16.97 7.27
CA GLY A 44 1.65 -17.82 8.25
C GLY A 44 0.94 -17.82 9.61
N ASP A 45 1.69 -18.09 10.67
CA ASP A 45 1.17 -18.05 12.03
C ASP A 45 0.95 -16.61 12.52
N VAL A 46 0.01 -16.46 13.46
CA VAL A 46 -0.32 -15.21 14.16
C VAL A 46 -0.52 -15.49 15.65
N SER A 47 -0.56 -14.43 16.47
CA SER A 47 -0.78 -14.60 17.91
C SER A 47 -2.16 -15.22 18.22
N ASN A 48 -2.31 -15.73 19.44
CA ASN A 48 -3.58 -16.31 19.89
C ASN A 48 -4.70 -15.25 19.92
N GLU A 49 -4.36 -14.01 20.29
CA GLU A 49 -5.29 -12.88 20.33
C GLU A 49 -5.81 -12.55 18.93
N ILE A 50 -4.93 -12.49 17.92
CA ILE A 50 -5.35 -12.31 16.52
C ILE A 50 -6.20 -13.49 16.06
N ASN A 51 -5.87 -14.73 16.45
CA ASN A 51 -6.69 -15.89 16.11
C ASN A 51 -8.11 -15.80 16.68
N LEU A 52 -8.26 -15.38 17.94
CA LEU A 52 -9.56 -15.18 18.58
C LEU A 52 -10.35 -14.05 17.90
N GLN A 53 -9.68 -12.95 17.53
CA GLN A 53 -10.30 -11.87 16.77
C GLN A 53 -10.75 -12.32 15.38
N LEU A 54 -9.93 -13.11 14.67
CA LEU A 54 -10.29 -13.69 13.38
C LEU A 54 -11.51 -14.62 13.50
N GLU A 55 -11.58 -15.45 14.54
CA GLU A 55 -12.75 -16.29 14.81
C GLU A 55 -14.00 -15.44 15.07
N TYR A 56 -13.91 -14.42 15.92
CA TYR A 56 -15.00 -13.48 16.16
C TYR A 56 -15.47 -12.80 14.86
N PHE A 57 -14.55 -12.25 14.08
CA PHE A 57 -14.85 -11.56 12.83
C PHE A 57 -15.40 -12.49 11.74
N SER A 58 -15.07 -13.78 11.77
CA SER A 58 -15.59 -14.77 10.81
C SER A 58 -17.11 -14.95 10.89
N THR A 59 -17.74 -14.51 11.99
CA THR A 59 -19.21 -14.50 12.12
C THR A 59 -19.88 -13.40 11.29
N ASN A 60 -19.13 -12.39 10.84
CA ASN A 60 -19.64 -11.34 9.96
C ASN A 60 -19.58 -11.79 8.50
N SER A 61 -20.72 -11.78 7.81
CA SER A 61 -20.84 -12.25 6.42
C SER A 61 -20.04 -11.45 5.39
N LEU A 62 -19.59 -10.24 5.74
CA LEU A 62 -18.69 -9.46 4.88
C LEU A 62 -17.25 -9.98 4.93
N ILE A 63 -16.86 -10.73 5.96
CA ILE A 63 -15.46 -11.09 6.21
C ILE A 63 -15.17 -12.49 5.66
N LYS A 64 -14.12 -12.58 4.83
CA LYS A 64 -13.59 -13.83 4.29
C LYS A 64 -12.15 -13.98 4.71
N ILE A 65 -11.82 -15.11 5.35
CA ILE A 65 -10.49 -15.36 5.89
C ILE A 65 -9.80 -16.47 5.10
N PHE A 66 -8.59 -16.20 4.63
CA PHE A 66 -7.73 -17.16 3.95
C PHE A 66 -6.43 -17.33 4.72
N ARG A 67 -6.08 -18.57 5.07
CA ARG A 67 -4.86 -18.86 5.84
C ARG A 67 -3.80 -19.47 4.94
N LEU A 68 -2.60 -18.87 4.97
CA LEU A 68 -1.41 -19.43 4.37
C LEU A 68 -0.61 -20.17 5.44
N PRO A 69 -0.13 -21.40 5.17
CA PRO A 69 0.56 -22.19 6.18
C PRO A 69 1.95 -21.62 6.54
N ILE A 70 2.54 -20.81 5.67
CA ILE A 70 3.89 -20.26 5.83
C ILE A 70 3.86 -18.82 5.36
N ASN A 71 4.51 -17.93 6.12
CA ASN A 71 4.71 -16.54 5.74
C ASN A 71 5.53 -16.45 4.44
N LYS A 72 4.92 -15.92 3.38
CA LYS A 72 5.53 -15.76 2.04
C LYS A 72 5.69 -14.30 1.63
N GLY A 73 5.34 -13.37 2.52
CA GLY A 73 5.48 -11.93 2.32
C GLY A 73 4.23 -11.29 1.71
N LEU A 74 4.17 -9.97 1.86
CA LEU A 74 3.00 -9.14 1.53
C LEU A 74 2.54 -9.32 0.08
N ALA A 75 3.42 -9.22 -0.92
CA ALA A 75 3.07 -9.45 -2.33
C ALA A 75 2.33 -10.78 -2.57
N ASN A 76 2.77 -11.87 -1.93
CA ASN A 76 2.11 -13.17 -2.05
C ASN A 76 0.74 -13.16 -1.37
N ALA A 77 0.65 -12.63 -0.15
CA ALA A 77 -0.61 -12.50 0.57
C ALA A 77 -1.63 -11.66 -0.20
N LEU A 78 -1.21 -10.54 -0.80
CA LEU A 78 -2.04 -9.69 -1.65
C LEU A 78 -2.52 -10.44 -2.90
N ASN A 79 -1.66 -11.19 -3.58
CA ASN A 79 -2.07 -12.00 -4.74
C ASN A 79 -3.12 -13.04 -4.36
N VAL A 80 -2.98 -13.71 -3.22
CA VAL A 80 -3.99 -14.66 -2.71
C VAL A 80 -5.30 -13.94 -2.41
N GLY A 81 -5.25 -12.81 -1.71
CA GLY A 81 -6.45 -12.06 -1.33
C GLY A 81 -7.20 -11.51 -2.55
N ILE A 82 -6.49 -10.86 -3.47
CA ILE A 82 -7.08 -10.27 -4.69
C ILE A 82 -7.55 -11.35 -5.66
N GLY A 83 -6.85 -12.48 -5.75
CA GLY A 83 -7.28 -13.64 -6.53
C GLY A 83 -8.61 -14.23 -6.06
N ASN A 84 -8.90 -14.17 -4.75
CA ASN A 84 -10.17 -14.62 -4.17
C ASN A 84 -11.23 -13.51 -4.06
N ALA A 85 -10.86 -12.25 -4.33
CA ALA A 85 -11.79 -11.14 -4.35
C ALA A 85 -12.75 -11.27 -5.56
N THR A 86 -14.03 -10.96 -5.34
CA THR A 86 -15.11 -11.17 -6.31
C THR A 86 -15.64 -9.86 -6.90
N CYS A 87 -15.31 -8.71 -6.31
CA CYS A 87 -15.81 -7.42 -6.76
C CYS A 87 -14.98 -6.83 -7.91
N PRO A 88 -15.58 -5.93 -8.73
CA PRO A 88 -14.89 -5.23 -9.79
C PRO A 88 -13.89 -4.18 -9.28
N LEU A 89 -14.06 -3.69 -8.05
CA LEU A 89 -13.12 -2.78 -7.40
C LEU A 89 -12.41 -3.48 -6.24
N ILE A 90 -11.11 -3.24 -6.15
CA ILE A 90 -10.24 -3.74 -5.09
C ILE A 90 -9.72 -2.56 -4.30
N ALA A 91 -9.98 -2.53 -3.01
CA ALA A 91 -9.35 -1.60 -2.07
C ALA A 91 -8.27 -2.34 -1.29
N ARG A 92 -7.14 -1.68 -1.04
CA ARG A 92 -6.09 -2.22 -0.16
C ARG A 92 -6.20 -1.61 1.24
N MET A 93 -5.85 -2.37 2.26
CA MET A 93 -5.74 -1.90 3.64
C MET A 93 -4.60 -2.60 4.38
N ASP A 94 -3.82 -1.87 5.18
CA ASP A 94 -2.85 -2.44 6.12
C ASP A 94 -3.55 -2.88 7.43
N SER A 95 -3.02 -3.89 8.10
CA SER A 95 -3.58 -4.42 9.35
C SER A 95 -3.37 -3.50 10.55
N ASP A 96 -2.59 -2.43 10.44
CA ASP A 96 -2.29 -1.50 11.55
C ASP A 96 -2.81 -0.07 11.36
N ASP A 97 -3.38 0.23 10.19
CA ASP A 97 -3.92 1.54 9.82
C ASP A 97 -5.42 1.69 10.13
N ILE A 98 -5.96 2.90 10.05
CA ILE A 98 -7.39 3.19 10.28
C ILE A 98 -7.95 3.99 9.10
N CYS A 99 -9.01 3.50 8.46
CA CYS A 99 -9.69 4.23 7.39
C CYS A 99 -10.47 5.45 7.92
N PHE A 100 -10.47 6.54 7.15
CA PHE A 100 -11.49 7.58 7.32
C PHE A 100 -12.85 7.00 6.90
N LYS A 101 -13.92 7.39 7.60
CA LYS A 101 -15.27 6.81 7.40
C LYS A 101 -15.85 7.02 6.00
N ASP A 102 -15.39 8.05 5.30
CA ASP A 102 -15.84 8.46 3.97
C ASP A 102 -14.80 8.15 2.86
N ARG A 103 -13.79 7.33 3.16
CA ARG A 103 -12.72 6.96 2.22
C ARG A 103 -13.29 6.44 0.90
N PHE A 104 -14.15 5.42 0.95
CA PHE A 104 -14.62 4.76 -0.27
C PHE A 104 -15.54 5.63 -1.10
N GLU A 105 -16.36 6.49 -0.48
CA GLU A 105 -17.21 7.46 -1.20
C GLU A 105 -16.36 8.44 -2.02
N LYS A 106 -15.34 9.05 -1.38
CA LYS A 106 -14.41 9.99 -2.01
C LYS A 106 -13.68 9.34 -3.19
N GLN A 107 -13.16 8.13 -2.98
CA GLN A 107 -12.37 7.42 -3.98
C GLN A 107 -13.23 6.92 -5.15
N ILE A 108 -14.42 6.38 -4.90
CA ILE A 108 -15.35 5.99 -5.97
C ILE A 108 -15.77 7.20 -6.80
N LYS A 109 -16.07 8.33 -6.15
CA LYS A 109 -16.43 9.56 -6.85
C LYS A 109 -15.32 9.97 -7.82
N ALA A 110 -14.08 10.07 -7.35
CA ALA A 110 -12.95 10.46 -8.18
C ALA A 110 -12.66 9.44 -9.30
N LEU A 111 -12.77 8.14 -9.02
CA LEU A 111 -12.57 7.08 -10.01
C LEU A 111 -13.53 7.23 -11.20
N ASN A 112 -14.80 7.55 -10.92
CA ASN A 112 -15.81 7.77 -11.96
C ASN A 112 -15.67 9.14 -12.65
N GLU A 113 -15.46 10.22 -11.88
CA GLU A 113 -15.40 11.59 -12.40
C GLU A 113 -14.22 11.81 -13.35
N PHE A 114 -13.07 11.22 -13.03
CA PHE A 114 -11.83 11.37 -13.81
C PHE A 114 -11.49 10.13 -14.65
N GLU A 115 -12.39 9.15 -14.71
CA GLU A 115 -12.22 7.88 -15.43
C GLU A 115 -10.89 7.18 -15.09
N LEU A 116 -10.56 7.10 -13.81
CA LEU A 116 -9.30 6.51 -13.33
C LEU A 116 -9.38 4.98 -13.29
N ASP A 117 -8.22 4.35 -13.30
CA ASP A 117 -8.09 2.90 -13.10
C ASP A 117 -7.55 2.57 -11.71
N ILE A 118 -6.73 3.46 -11.15
CA ILE A 118 -6.19 3.41 -9.80
C ILE A 118 -6.35 4.79 -9.15
N VAL A 119 -6.97 4.83 -7.97
CA VAL A 119 -7.10 6.04 -7.16
C VAL A 119 -6.53 5.81 -5.76
N GLY A 120 -5.72 6.74 -5.27
CA GLY A 120 -5.26 6.77 -3.88
C GLY A 120 -5.86 7.96 -3.13
N GLY A 121 -5.12 8.47 -2.16
CA GLY A 121 -5.52 9.62 -1.35
C GLY A 121 -4.43 9.99 -0.36
N GLN A 122 -4.66 11.09 0.36
CA GLN A 122 -3.71 11.64 1.31
C GLN A 122 -3.78 10.89 2.64
N ILE A 123 -2.69 10.93 3.41
CA ILE A 123 -2.62 10.24 4.72
C ILE A 123 -2.21 11.19 5.83
N ILE A 124 -2.76 10.95 7.02
CA ILE A 124 -2.28 11.52 8.27
C ILE A 124 -1.45 10.46 8.98
N GLU A 125 -0.18 10.74 9.20
CA GLU A 125 0.73 9.88 9.93
C GLU A 125 0.61 10.16 11.44
N PHE A 126 0.34 9.13 12.22
CA PHE A 126 0.17 9.23 13.68
C PHE A 126 1.05 8.23 14.44
N GLY A 127 1.31 8.53 15.71
CA GLY A 127 2.17 7.74 16.59
C GLY A 127 1.39 6.65 17.33
N LYS A 128 1.17 6.87 18.63
CA LYS A 128 0.47 5.91 19.49
C LYS A 128 -1.04 5.93 19.26
N ASP A 129 -1.62 7.13 19.32
CA ASP A 129 -3.04 7.39 19.21
C ASP A 129 -3.31 8.41 18.09
N ILE A 130 -4.55 8.48 17.57
CA ILE A 130 -4.89 9.38 16.46
C ILE A 130 -4.74 10.87 16.80
N ASP A 131 -4.74 11.20 18.08
CA ASP A 131 -4.49 12.55 18.59
C ASP A 131 -2.99 12.92 18.57
N ASP A 132 -2.10 11.93 18.47
CA ASP A 132 -0.65 12.09 18.30
C ASP A 132 -0.29 12.21 16.81
N ILE A 133 -0.72 13.32 16.20
CA ILE A 133 -0.44 13.62 14.80
C ILE A 133 1.03 13.97 14.63
N ILE A 134 1.76 13.10 13.93
CA ILE A 134 3.17 13.33 13.60
C ILE A 134 3.28 14.27 12.39
N SER A 135 2.37 14.13 11.42
CA SER A 135 2.47 14.81 10.12
C SER A 135 1.41 14.37 9.11
N LYS A 136 1.35 15.06 7.96
CA LYS A 136 0.62 14.61 6.77
C LYS A 136 1.61 14.24 5.66
N ARG A 137 1.30 13.21 4.87
CA ARG A 137 1.99 12.93 3.61
C ARG A 137 1.05 13.29 2.47
N ILE A 138 1.43 14.35 1.75
CA ILE A 138 0.71 14.84 0.58
C ILE A 138 1.41 14.33 -0.68
N VAL A 139 0.65 13.68 -1.55
CA VAL A 139 1.09 13.17 -2.86
C VAL A 139 0.31 13.88 -3.98
N PRO A 140 0.91 14.02 -5.18
CA PRO A 140 0.24 14.67 -6.31
C PRO A 140 -1.09 14.00 -6.65
N CYS A 141 -2.09 14.80 -7.01
CA CYS A 141 -3.43 14.31 -7.36
C CYS A 141 -3.55 13.99 -8.85
N GLU A 142 -2.84 14.74 -9.69
CA GLU A 142 -2.97 14.68 -11.14
C GLU A 142 -2.10 13.60 -11.77
N HIS A 143 -2.66 12.89 -12.76
CA HIS A 143 -1.96 11.78 -13.43
C HIS A 143 -0.55 12.19 -13.92
N SER A 144 -0.41 13.33 -14.59
CA SER A 144 0.87 13.81 -15.14
C SER A 144 1.94 14.03 -14.06
N GLU A 145 1.56 14.63 -12.94
CA GLU A 145 2.44 14.87 -11.79
C GLU A 145 2.82 13.55 -11.11
N MET A 146 1.86 12.63 -10.99
CA MET A 146 2.11 11.30 -10.44
C MET A 146 3.09 10.50 -11.32
N ILE A 147 3.03 10.62 -12.64
CA ILE A 147 4.00 9.97 -13.55
C ILE A 147 5.40 10.58 -13.39
N ASN A 148 5.50 11.90 -13.21
CA ASN A 148 6.79 12.53 -12.92
C ASN A 148 7.37 12.00 -11.60
N LEU A 149 6.52 11.84 -10.59
CA LEU A 149 6.91 11.27 -9.30
C LEU A 149 7.29 9.79 -9.40
N LEU A 150 6.61 9.01 -10.27
CA LEU A 150 6.84 7.59 -10.51
C LEU A 150 8.25 7.29 -11.06
N LYS A 151 8.98 8.28 -11.59
CA LYS A 151 10.42 8.10 -11.93
C LYS A 151 11.33 8.14 -10.71
N LEU A 152 10.85 8.72 -9.61
CA LEU A 152 11.62 8.92 -8.38
C LEU A 152 11.18 7.97 -7.27
N ARG A 153 9.88 7.72 -7.10
CA ARG A 153 9.29 6.88 -6.05
C ARG A 153 7.84 6.51 -6.36
N SER A 154 7.27 5.57 -5.59
CA SER A 154 5.84 5.24 -5.64
C SER A 154 4.97 6.50 -5.44
N PRO A 155 4.04 6.82 -6.36
CA PRO A 155 3.22 8.03 -6.31
C PRO A 155 1.98 7.87 -5.41
N PHE A 156 1.75 6.66 -4.90
CA PHE A 156 0.67 6.36 -3.98
C PHE A 156 1.22 6.13 -2.56
N SER A 157 0.35 6.25 -1.58
CA SER A 157 0.49 5.50 -0.33
C SER A 157 -0.15 4.14 -0.57
N HIS A 158 0.62 3.05 -0.55
CA HIS A 158 0.10 1.72 -0.88
C HIS A 158 -1.21 1.35 -0.15
N PRO A 159 -1.40 1.60 1.16
CA PRO A 159 -2.68 1.30 1.84
C PRO A 159 -3.87 2.13 1.39
N THR A 160 -3.68 3.22 0.64
CA THR A 160 -4.80 4.05 0.21
C THR A 160 -5.41 3.60 -1.10
N ILE A 161 -4.78 2.71 -1.87
CA ILE A 161 -5.27 2.43 -3.23
C ILE A 161 -6.65 1.77 -3.25
N LEU A 162 -7.49 2.24 -4.17
CA LEU A 162 -8.69 1.62 -4.70
C LEU A 162 -8.50 1.53 -6.22
N PHE A 163 -8.71 0.37 -6.82
CA PHE A 163 -8.45 0.19 -8.24
C PHE A 163 -9.40 -0.82 -8.89
N LYS A 164 -9.55 -0.74 -10.22
CA LYS A 164 -10.31 -1.72 -11.00
C LYS A 164 -9.59 -3.06 -10.98
N LYS A 165 -10.29 -4.15 -10.66
CA LYS A 165 -9.72 -5.51 -10.63
C LYS A 165 -9.01 -5.89 -11.94
N GLU A 166 -9.51 -5.39 -13.06
CA GLU A 166 -8.87 -5.53 -14.39
C GLU A 166 -7.40 -5.13 -14.40
N VAL A 167 -6.98 -4.12 -13.63
CA VAL A 167 -5.56 -3.73 -13.51
C VAL A 167 -4.74 -4.91 -12.98
N TYR A 168 -5.21 -5.59 -11.94
CA TYR A 168 -4.54 -6.77 -11.39
C TYR A 168 -4.49 -7.91 -12.41
N ASP A 169 -5.61 -8.17 -13.09
CA ASP A 169 -5.75 -9.28 -14.05
C ASP A 169 -4.82 -9.08 -15.27
N VAL A 170 -4.80 -7.88 -15.86
CA VAL A 170 -3.93 -7.52 -17.00
C VAL A 170 -2.44 -7.58 -16.62
N LEU A 171 -2.12 -7.28 -15.37
CA LEU A 171 -0.76 -7.27 -14.86
C LEU A 171 -0.25 -8.64 -14.43
N GLY A 172 -1.13 -9.61 -14.23
CA GLY A 172 -0.78 -10.90 -13.61
C GLY A 172 -0.42 -10.76 -12.13
N GLY A 173 -0.99 -9.76 -11.44
CA GLY A 173 -0.79 -9.51 -10.02
C GLY A 173 0.51 -8.78 -9.62
N TYR A 174 0.83 -8.82 -8.33
CA TYR A 174 2.07 -8.32 -7.74
C TYR A 174 3.22 -9.29 -8.06
N ASP A 175 4.39 -8.74 -8.43
CA ASP A 175 5.58 -9.55 -8.62
C ASP A 175 6.23 -9.86 -7.27
N THR A 176 6.20 -11.13 -6.86
CA THR A 176 6.74 -11.61 -5.58
C THR A 176 8.26 -11.70 -5.55
N SER A 177 8.94 -11.48 -6.69
CA SER A 177 10.41 -11.54 -6.80
C SER A 177 11.11 -10.19 -6.59
N VAL A 178 10.34 -9.10 -6.44
CA VAL A 178 10.87 -7.73 -6.27
C VAL A 178 10.30 -7.04 -5.04
N PHE A 179 11.05 -6.08 -4.52
CA PHE A 179 10.65 -5.25 -3.39
C PHE A 179 11.20 -3.83 -3.56
N PRO A 180 10.45 -2.76 -3.26
CA PRO A 180 9.02 -2.78 -2.90
C PRO A 180 8.11 -3.20 -4.07
N GLU A 181 7.16 -4.09 -3.78
CA GLU A 181 6.25 -4.70 -4.75
C GLU A 181 5.20 -3.72 -5.31
N ASP A 182 4.82 -2.72 -4.52
CA ASP A 182 3.84 -1.70 -4.89
C ASP A 182 4.38 -0.80 -6.01
N TYR A 183 5.64 -0.38 -5.88
CA TYR A 183 6.28 0.47 -6.87
C TYR A 183 6.39 -0.25 -8.22
N ASP A 184 6.73 -1.53 -8.20
CA ASP A 184 6.71 -2.36 -9.41
C ASP A 184 5.31 -2.46 -10.03
N PHE A 185 4.29 -2.67 -9.21
CA PHE A 185 2.90 -2.76 -9.65
C PHE A 185 2.47 -1.48 -10.38
N PHE A 186 2.72 -0.30 -9.81
CA PHE A 186 2.35 0.97 -10.43
C PHE A 186 3.16 1.28 -11.69
N VAL A 187 4.45 0.94 -11.74
CA VAL A 187 5.24 1.10 -12.97
C VAL A 187 4.70 0.21 -14.09
N ARG A 188 4.38 -1.05 -13.82
CA ARG A 188 3.78 -1.93 -14.82
C ARG A 188 2.40 -1.45 -15.24
N ALA A 189 1.57 -0.96 -14.31
CA ALA A 189 0.27 -0.39 -14.61
C ALA A 189 0.40 0.80 -15.58
N TYR A 190 1.35 1.70 -15.31
CA TYR A 190 1.61 2.87 -16.16
C TYR A 190 2.07 2.45 -17.57
N LEU A 191 2.96 1.46 -17.68
CA LEU A 191 3.39 0.94 -18.98
C LEU A 191 2.24 0.30 -19.78
N LYS A 192 1.20 -0.19 -19.09
CA LYS A 192 -0.06 -0.69 -19.69
C LYS A 192 -1.10 0.41 -19.93
N LYS A 193 -0.74 1.68 -19.72
CA LYS A 193 -1.58 2.87 -20.00
C LYS A 193 -2.76 3.05 -19.06
N PHE A 194 -2.74 2.43 -17.88
CA PHE A 194 -3.73 2.71 -16.84
C PHE A 194 -3.59 4.12 -16.28
N LYS A 195 -4.73 4.76 -16.01
CA LYS A 195 -4.85 6.13 -15.48
C LYS A 195 -4.83 6.14 -13.97
N PHE A 196 -4.12 7.12 -13.41
CA PHE A 196 -3.89 7.28 -11.96
C PHE A 196 -4.45 8.61 -11.48
N GLY A 197 -4.88 8.65 -10.22
CA GLY A 197 -5.13 9.89 -9.49
C GLY A 197 -5.03 9.69 -7.98
N ASN A 198 -4.91 10.77 -7.22
CA ASN A 198 -5.16 10.76 -5.78
C ASN A 198 -6.29 11.75 -5.47
N VAL A 199 -7.15 11.41 -4.51
CA VAL A 199 -8.06 12.41 -3.96
C VAL A 199 -7.27 13.44 -3.12
N PRO A 200 -7.67 14.72 -3.08
CA PRO A 200 -7.03 15.72 -2.23
C PRO A 200 -7.33 15.49 -0.74
N ASP A 201 -8.37 14.72 -0.43
CA ASP A 201 -8.80 14.39 0.92
C ASP A 201 -7.89 13.40 1.63
N GLU A 202 -7.83 13.51 2.96
CA GLU A 202 -7.31 12.43 3.79
C GLU A 202 -8.28 11.23 3.79
N VAL A 203 -7.72 10.05 3.54
CA VAL A 203 -8.48 8.80 3.44
C VAL A 203 -8.01 7.75 4.45
N LEU A 204 -6.84 7.95 5.06
CA LEU A 204 -6.24 6.99 5.96
C LEU A 204 -5.45 7.68 7.08
N TRP A 205 -5.65 7.20 8.29
CA TRP A 205 -4.72 7.37 9.40
C TRP A 205 -3.67 6.28 9.29
N PHE A 206 -2.43 6.68 8.98
CA PHE A 206 -1.29 5.80 8.77
C PHE A 206 -0.45 5.69 10.04
N ARG A 207 -0.30 4.49 10.57
CA ARG A 207 0.41 4.28 11.84
C ARG A 207 1.91 4.20 11.60
N LEU A 208 2.67 5.14 12.17
CA LEU A 208 4.14 5.06 12.19
C LEU A 208 4.68 4.34 13.43
N GLY A 209 3.85 4.22 14.48
CA GLY A 209 4.24 3.76 15.80
C GLY A 209 5.02 4.81 16.60
N GLU A 210 5.33 4.49 17.85
CA GLU A 210 5.97 5.43 18.79
C GLU A 210 7.37 5.89 18.34
N ASN A 211 8.06 5.10 17.52
CA ASN A 211 9.41 5.41 17.07
C ASN A 211 9.52 5.59 15.55
N ARG A 212 9.29 6.83 15.11
CA ARG A 212 9.50 7.26 13.72
C ARG A 212 10.87 6.88 13.14
N SER A 213 11.91 6.81 13.98
CA SER A 213 13.25 6.41 13.52
C SER A 213 13.29 4.96 13.09
N GLU A 214 12.61 4.06 13.80
CA GLU A 214 12.55 2.63 13.44
C GLU A 214 11.76 2.43 12.13
N ALA A 215 10.67 3.19 11.93
CA ALA A 215 9.95 3.18 10.66
C ALA A 215 10.85 3.55 9.46
N ILE A 216 11.74 4.53 9.64
CA ILE A 216 12.70 4.97 8.60
C ILE A 216 13.86 3.98 8.45
N LYS A 217 14.29 3.35 9.54
CA LYS A 217 15.37 2.35 9.55
C LYS A 217 15.04 1.13 8.70
N ARG A 218 13.75 0.79 8.54
CA ARG A 218 13.28 -0.22 7.57
C ARG A 218 13.65 0.10 6.11
N ARG A 219 13.95 1.38 5.80
CA ARG A 219 14.33 1.88 4.47
C ARG A 219 15.84 2.12 4.33
N TRP A 220 16.64 1.60 5.27
CA TRP A 220 18.09 1.77 5.36
C TRP A 220 18.80 0.42 5.34
N GLY A 221 20.08 0.43 4.95
CA GLY A 221 20.99 -0.70 5.00
C GLY A 221 21.12 -1.48 3.69
N LEU A 222 22.09 -2.41 3.68
CA LEU A 222 22.48 -3.20 2.50
C LEU A 222 21.33 -4.03 1.93
N LYS A 223 20.45 -4.56 2.78
CA LYS A 223 19.28 -5.34 2.34
C LYS A 223 18.34 -4.48 1.48
N TYR A 224 18.01 -3.28 1.92
CA TYR A 224 17.15 -2.37 1.16
C TYR A 224 17.83 -1.89 -0.12
N ALA A 225 19.12 -1.56 -0.05
CA ALA A 225 19.93 -1.17 -1.21
C ALA A 225 19.95 -2.25 -2.31
N LYS A 226 20.14 -3.52 -1.92
CA LYS A 226 20.10 -4.66 -2.84
C LYS A 226 18.74 -4.81 -3.51
N ASN A 227 17.66 -4.70 -2.74
CA ASN A 227 16.29 -4.79 -3.28
C ASN A 227 15.99 -3.65 -4.25
N GLU A 228 16.36 -2.41 -3.91
CA GLU A 228 16.24 -1.27 -4.83
C GLU A 228 17.05 -1.50 -6.11
N PHE A 229 18.29 -2.01 -6.03
CA PHE A 229 19.07 -2.33 -7.22
C PHE A 229 18.37 -3.35 -8.13
N ILE A 230 17.83 -4.43 -7.55
CA ILE A 230 17.08 -5.45 -8.29
C ILE A 230 15.86 -4.83 -8.98
N LEU A 231 15.10 -3.99 -8.27
CA LEU A 231 13.93 -3.30 -8.80
C LEU A 231 14.30 -2.36 -9.96
N TYR A 232 15.29 -1.49 -9.79
CA TYR A 232 15.69 -0.56 -10.85
C TYR A 232 16.30 -1.27 -12.07
N ARG A 233 16.98 -2.40 -11.86
CA ARG A 233 17.44 -3.25 -12.97
C ARG A 233 16.26 -3.84 -13.73
N LYS A 234 15.17 -4.23 -13.04
CA LYS A 234 13.92 -4.62 -13.69
C LYS A 234 13.32 -3.45 -14.47
N PHE A 235 13.30 -2.24 -13.92
CA PHE A 235 12.80 -1.03 -14.61
C PHE A 235 13.55 -0.71 -15.90
N LEU A 236 14.87 -0.89 -15.92
CA LEU A 236 15.67 -0.81 -17.14
C LEU A 236 15.27 -1.90 -18.14
N ARG A 237 15.12 -3.16 -17.70
CA ARG A 237 14.74 -4.30 -18.55
C ARG A 237 13.36 -4.11 -19.21
N ILE A 238 12.38 -3.59 -18.47
CA ILE A 238 11.02 -3.33 -18.98
C ILE A 238 10.90 -1.98 -19.69
N ARG A 239 12.02 -1.29 -19.94
CA ARG A 239 12.10 0.00 -20.66
C ARG A 239 11.32 1.14 -19.99
N PHE A 240 11.06 1.04 -18.69
CA PHE A 240 10.57 2.19 -17.93
C PHE A 240 11.69 3.22 -17.71
N PHE A 241 12.88 2.74 -17.37
CA PHE A 241 14.08 3.56 -17.26
C PHE A 241 14.93 3.42 -18.52
N ASN A 242 15.55 4.53 -18.94
CA ASN A 242 16.70 4.49 -19.82
C ASN A 242 18.00 4.32 -19.00
N TYR A 243 19.14 4.18 -19.69
CA TYR A 243 20.44 4.05 -19.01
C TYR A 243 20.78 5.26 -18.13
N SER A 244 20.45 6.49 -18.53
CA SER A 244 20.70 7.68 -17.72
C SER A 244 19.91 7.65 -16.41
N ASP A 245 18.63 7.30 -16.45
CA ASP A 245 17.79 7.16 -15.25
C ASP A 245 18.33 6.07 -14.32
N PHE A 246 18.72 4.92 -14.90
CA PHE A 246 19.32 3.82 -14.15
C PHE A 246 20.64 4.22 -13.48
N PHE A 247 21.54 4.91 -14.20
CA PHE A 247 22.79 5.39 -13.62
C PHE A 247 22.55 6.42 -12.51
N LYS A 248 21.57 7.32 -12.67
CA LYS A 248 21.23 8.28 -11.62
C LYS A 248 20.82 7.59 -10.33
N VAL A 249 19.96 6.56 -10.40
CA VAL A 249 19.55 5.84 -9.19
C VAL A 249 20.70 5.03 -8.58
N VAL A 250 21.54 4.39 -9.42
CA VAL A 250 22.67 3.59 -8.94
C VAL A 250 23.75 4.45 -8.25
N PHE A 251 24.06 5.64 -8.79
CA PHE A 251 25.13 6.47 -8.26
C PHE A 251 24.68 7.50 -7.23
N PHE A 252 23.43 7.96 -7.26
CA PHE A 252 22.96 9.01 -6.34
C PHE A 252 21.93 8.53 -5.32
N LYS A 253 21.09 7.53 -5.65
CA LYS A 253 20.02 7.09 -4.75
C LYS A 253 20.40 5.90 -3.88
N ILE A 254 20.91 4.83 -4.48
CA ILE A 254 21.27 3.60 -3.74
C ILE A 254 22.36 3.84 -2.68
N PRO A 255 23.42 4.65 -2.92
CA PRO A 255 24.44 4.90 -1.91
C PRO A 255 23.90 5.60 -0.66
N ILE A 256 22.81 6.37 -0.78
CA ILE A 256 22.12 6.97 0.36
C ILE A 256 21.62 5.90 1.34
N ARG A 257 21.32 4.69 0.89
CA ARG A 257 20.85 3.60 1.76
C ARG A 257 21.94 3.04 2.67
N VAL A 258 23.22 3.23 2.36
CA VAL A 258 24.33 2.58 3.07
C VAL A 258 25.21 3.54 3.86
N MET A 259 24.97 4.85 3.77
CA MET A 259 25.65 5.84 4.62
C MET A 259 25.27 5.67 6.11
N PRO A 260 26.03 6.25 7.05
CA PRO A 260 25.67 6.23 8.47
C PRO A 260 24.22 6.66 8.72
N PHE A 261 23.51 5.94 9.59
CA PHE A 261 22.06 6.08 9.76
C PHE A 261 21.62 7.52 10.11
N PHE A 262 22.40 8.26 10.90
CA PHE A 262 22.07 9.65 11.24
C PHE A 262 22.06 10.57 9.99
N MET A 263 22.97 10.36 9.04
CA MET A 263 23.01 11.10 7.77
C MET A 263 21.83 10.69 6.89
N PHE A 264 21.57 9.39 6.77
CA PHE A 264 20.43 8.88 6.02
C PHE A 264 19.11 9.47 6.53
N LYS A 265 18.91 9.44 7.87
CA LYS A 265 17.73 9.99 8.54
C LYS A 265 17.57 11.48 8.24
N PHE A 266 18.64 12.26 8.30
CA PHE A 266 18.62 13.69 7.98
C PHE A 266 18.21 13.96 6.52
N ILE A 267 18.80 13.22 5.57
CA ILE A 267 18.48 13.32 4.14
C ILE A 267 17.02 12.91 3.87
N TYR A 268 16.58 11.81 4.47
CA TYR A 268 15.23 11.29 4.29
C TYR A 268 14.17 12.31 4.70
N TYR A 269 14.37 13.01 5.81
CA TYR A 269 13.45 14.05 6.26
C TYR A 269 13.41 15.30 5.37
N LYS A 270 14.50 15.64 4.70
CA LYS A 270 14.57 16.82 3.83
C LYS A 270 14.14 16.56 2.39
N ILE A 271 14.39 15.35 1.86
CA ILE A 271 14.34 15.08 0.42
C ILE A 271 13.27 14.04 0.04
N ALA A 272 12.98 13.07 0.90
CA ALA A 272 12.23 11.86 0.51
C ALA A 272 10.76 11.84 0.96
N ARG A 273 10.29 12.90 1.64
CA ARG A 273 8.91 13.00 2.13
C ARG A 273 7.94 13.35 1.00
#